data_AF-A0A0L1IL24-F1
#
_entry.id   AF-A0A0L1IL24-F1
#
_cell.length_a   1.000
_cell.length_b   1.000
_cell.length_c   1.000
_cell.angle_alpha   90.00
_cell.angle_beta   90.00
_cell.angle_gamma   90.00
#
_symmetry.space_group_name_H-M   'P 1'
#
loop_
_entity.id
_entity.type
_entity.pdbx_description
1 polymer ?
#
loop_
_entity_poly.entity_id
_entity_poly.type
_entity_poly.pdbx_seq_one_letter_code
_entity_poly.pdbx_strand_id
1 'polypeptide(L)'
;MNLGGCSEKTVLSAFKEMNSVQSRHSVDGLWLRHVHRVMDDGGVSSTDLKERFPSIPQKTTAISLDNQLFSPERSKVAPSVMPHLISAVTGAELNANGPRTLAQSFYYQYATAIAAKHLWDQEVPRFYADNAVFHNQNGVDYRGDQIWPWATRLFGEFEKLSHDFVRIWEVQNDDGTVDLVSQIVRHIWAPGNNSDQPTVSIPLSMVCKISANNTPRTVGGLQFSEVWLYWDTTSLLPYFPADSVVLSSRNIFDQEAK
;
A
#
# COMPACT_ATOMS: atom_id res chain seq x y z
N MET A 1 4.37 -34.67 12.40
CA MET A 1 4.29 -33.34 13.04
C MET A 1 3.35 -32.50 12.17
N ASN A 2 2.15 -32.21 12.69
CA ASN A 2 1.15 -31.39 11.99
C ASN A 2 1.59 -29.93 12.06
N LEU A 3 1.90 -29.33 10.91
CA LEU A 3 2.00 -27.89 10.77
C LEU A 3 0.57 -27.34 10.77
N GLY A 4 0.23 -26.58 11.81
CA GLY A 4 -1.10 -26.00 11.99
C GLY A 4 -1.44 -25.05 10.84
N GLY A 5 -2.53 -25.37 10.13
CA GLY A 5 -3.10 -24.48 9.13
C GLY A 5 -3.48 -23.15 9.75
N CYS A 6 -2.86 -22.07 9.27
CA CYS A 6 -3.24 -20.72 9.63
C CYS A 6 -4.65 -20.49 9.07
N SER A 7 -5.66 -20.42 9.94
CA SER A 7 -7.05 -20.31 9.53
C SER A 7 -7.32 -18.93 8.92
N GLU A 8 -8.14 -18.89 7.87
CA GLU A 8 -8.73 -17.71 7.20
C GLU A 8 -9.17 -16.57 8.15
N LYS A 9 -9.59 -16.93 9.37
CA LYS A 9 -9.95 -16.00 10.45
C LYS A 9 -8.80 -15.08 10.87
N THR A 10 -7.55 -15.51 10.77
CA THR A 10 -6.35 -14.74 11.15
C THR A 10 -6.08 -13.61 10.16
N VAL A 11 -6.25 -13.87 8.87
CA VAL A 11 -6.09 -12.89 7.78
C VAL A 11 -7.19 -11.83 7.87
N LEU A 12 -8.45 -12.25 7.99
CA LEU A 12 -9.59 -11.36 8.21
C LEU A 12 -9.49 -10.54 9.50
N SER A 13 -8.90 -11.09 10.57
CA SER A 13 -8.69 -10.35 11.83
C SER A 13 -7.62 -9.27 11.68
N ALA A 14 -6.52 -9.55 10.95
CA ALA A 14 -5.47 -8.56 10.69
C ALA A 14 -6.03 -7.37 9.87
N PHE A 15 -6.83 -7.65 8.83
CA PHE A 15 -7.47 -6.60 8.03
C PHE A 15 -8.55 -5.82 8.80
N LYS A 16 -9.33 -6.47 9.68
CA LYS A 16 -10.29 -5.76 10.55
C LYS A 16 -9.60 -4.83 11.55
N GLU A 17 -8.46 -5.24 12.10
CA GLU A 17 -7.62 -4.40 12.97
C GLU A 17 -7.11 -3.17 12.20
N MET A 18 -6.66 -3.36 10.95
CA MET A 18 -6.29 -2.27 10.02
C MET A 18 -7.44 -1.29 9.74
N ASN A 19 -8.68 -1.79 9.54
CA ASN A 19 -9.87 -0.96 9.27
C ASN A 19 -10.21 -0.04 10.46
N SER A 20 -9.95 -0.48 11.68
CA SER A 20 -10.29 0.28 12.90
C SER A 20 -9.42 1.52 13.12
N VAL A 21 -8.17 1.49 12.63
CA VAL A 21 -7.20 2.58 12.78
C VAL A 21 -7.37 3.65 11.70
N GLN A 22 -7.74 3.29 10.46
CA GLN A 22 -7.86 4.24 9.34
C GLN A 22 -9.28 4.75 9.03
N SER A 23 -10.34 4.06 9.47
CA SER A 23 -11.74 4.46 9.20
C SER A 23 -12.18 5.77 9.89
N ARG A 24 -11.36 6.37 10.76
CA ARG A 24 -11.68 7.67 11.35
C ARG A 24 -11.40 8.85 10.42
N HIS A 25 -10.55 8.70 9.39
CA HIS A 25 -10.09 9.84 8.58
C HIS A 25 -10.02 9.62 7.04
N SER A 26 -10.32 8.44 6.50
CA SER A 26 -10.32 8.22 5.03
C SER A 26 -11.70 8.46 4.42
N VAL A 27 -11.82 9.45 3.53
CA VAL A 27 -13.09 9.95 2.99
C VAL A 27 -13.71 9.07 1.89
N ASP A 28 -12.99 8.15 1.24
CA ASP A 28 -13.50 7.57 -0.02
C ASP A 28 -13.69 6.06 -0.11
N GLY A 29 -13.54 5.27 0.96
CA GLY A 29 -13.88 3.83 0.95
C GLY A 29 -13.21 2.98 -0.15
N LEU A 30 -12.29 3.56 -0.93
CA LEU A 30 -11.56 2.95 -2.04
C LEU A 30 -10.61 1.89 -1.50
N TRP A 31 -10.01 2.19 -0.34
CA TRP A 31 -9.22 1.27 0.46
C TRP A 31 -10.02 0.05 0.89
N LEU A 32 -11.24 0.24 1.43
CA LEU A 32 -12.13 -0.86 1.78
C LEU A 32 -12.44 -1.72 0.54
N ARG A 33 -12.72 -1.12 -0.62
CA ARG A 33 -12.99 -1.88 -1.85
C ARG A 33 -11.76 -2.60 -2.41
N HIS A 34 -10.56 -2.06 -2.25
CA HIS A 34 -9.32 -2.71 -2.69
C HIS A 34 -8.96 -3.88 -1.76
N VAL A 35 -9.02 -3.67 -0.44
CA VAL A 35 -8.87 -4.73 0.56
C VAL A 35 -9.97 -5.78 0.42
N HIS A 36 -11.23 -5.38 0.18
CA HIS A 36 -12.33 -6.30 -0.12
C HIS A 36 -12.12 -7.03 -1.44
N ARG A 37 -11.62 -6.41 -2.52
CA ARG A 37 -11.31 -7.12 -3.78
C ARG A 37 -10.22 -8.16 -3.59
N VAL A 38 -9.18 -7.85 -2.82
CA VAL A 38 -8.15 -8.82 -2.41
C VAL A 38 -8.75 -9.96 -1.57
N MET A 39 -9.90 -9.75 -0.91
CA MET A 39 -10.58 -10.75 -0.08
C MET A 39 -11.77 -11.48 -0.76
N ASP A 40 -12.49 -10.87 -1.70
CA ASP A 40 -13.75 -11.38 -2.28
C ASP A 40 -13.51 -12.42 -3.38
N ASP A 41 -12.35 -12.41 -4.04
CA ASP A 41 -11.91 -13.51 -4.91
C ASP A 41 -11.60 -14.81 -4.11
N GLY A 42 -11.70 -14.75 -2.77
CA GLY A 42 -11.63 -15.89 -1.84
C GLY A 42 -12.98 -16.50 -1.42
N GLY A 43 -14.12 -16.04 -1.96
CA GLY A 43 -15.41 -16.73 -1.84
C GLY A 43 -16.11 -16.68 -0.47
N VAL A 44 -16.53 -15.48 -0.01
CA VAL A 44 -17.39 -15.34 1.18
C VAL A 44 -18.73 -14.67 0.85
N SER A 45 -19.84 -15.27 1.30
CA SER A 45 -21.22 -14.78 1.11
C SER A 45 -21.54 -13.58 2.02
N SER A 46 -22.13 -12.54 1.43
CA SER A 46 -22.48 -11.22 1.99
C SER A 46 -23.55 -11.20 3.11
N THR A 47 -23.99 -12.33 3.65
CA THR A 47 -25.21 -12.37 4.47
C THR A 47 -25.08 -12.06 5.97
N ASP A 48 -23.87 -11.93 6.54
CA ASP A 48 -23.69 -11.74 7.99
C ASP A 48 -23.44 -10.29 8.46
N LEU A 49 -23.58 -9.28 7.58
CA LEU A 49 -23.28 -7.87 7.92
C LEU A 49 -24.48 -7.00 8.31
N LYS A 50 -25.69 -7.56 8.47
CA LYS A 50 -26.92 -6.76 8.68
C LYS A 50 -27.27 -6.42 10.14
N GLU A 51 -26.62 -6.97 11.16
CA GLU A 51 -27.15 -6.88 12.54
C GLU A 51 -26.57 -5.81 13.47
N ARG A 52 -25.70 -4.87 13.04
CA ARG A 52 -25.12 -3.91 14.01
C ARG A 52 -25.06 -2.42 13.70
N PHE A 53 -25.67 -1.92 12.62
CA PHE A 53 -25.75 -0.46 12.40
C PHE A 53 -27.09 -0.03 11.79
N PRO A 54 -27.78 1.00 12.33
CA PRO A 54 -29.03 1.49 11.77
C PRO A 54 -28.81 2.19 10.42
N SER A 55 -29.62 1.77 9.47
CA SER A 55 -29.79 2.19 8.07
C SER A 55 -29.51 3.67 7.72
N ILE A 56 -28.68 3.87 6.69
CA ILE A 56 -28.69 5.06 5.81
C ILE A 56 -29.53 4.67 4.57
N PRO A 57 -30.48 5.51 4.12
CA PRO A 57 -31.46 5.12 3.10
C PRO A 57 -30.81 4.95 1.72
N GLN A 58 -30.94 3.74 1.16
CA GLN A 58 -30.67 3.49 -0.25
C GLN A 58 -31.90 3.87 -1.08
N LYS A 59 -31.72 4.77 -2.04
CA LYS A 59 -32.71 5.12 -3.05
C LYS A 59 -32.66 4.04 -4.13
N THR A 60 -33.60 3.10 -4.08
CA THR A 60 -33.73 2.03 -5.08
C THR A 60 -34.48 2.55 -6.30
N THR A 61 -33.84 2.51 -7.47
CA THR A 61 -34.53 2.52 -8.76
C THR A 61 -34.40 1.13 -9.34
N ALA A 62 -35.50 0.38 -9.38
CA ALA A 62 -35.55 -0.95 -9.98
C ALA A 62 -35.57 -0.82 -11.51
N ILE A 63 -34.65 -1.51 -12.19
CA ILE A 63 -34.76 -1.80 -13.61
C ILE A 63 -34.98 -3.31 -13.73
N SER A 64 -36.18 -3.67 -14.19
CA SER A 64 -36.57 -5.02 -14.58
C SER A 64 -35.90 -5.36 -15.91
N LEU A 65 -35.21 -6.50 -16.00
CA LEU A 65 -34.80 -7.08 -17.27
C LEU A 65 -35.14 -8.57 -17.25
N ASP A 66 -35.91 -8.94 -18.27
CA ASP A 66 -36.57 -10.21 -18.48
C ASP A 66 -35.62 -11.41 -18.56
N ASN A 67 -36.15 -12.54 -18.10
CA ASN A 67 -35.65 -13.89 -18.32
C ASN A 67 -35.51 -14.18 -19.83
N GLN A 68 -34.30 -14.51 -20.28
CA GLN A 68 -34.12 -15.37 -21.45
C GLN A 68 -33.20 -16.55 -21.14
N LEU A 69 -33.71 -17.71 -21.53
CA LEU A 69 -33.09 -19.04 -21.50
C LEU A 69 -31.65 -19.03 -22.04
N PHE A 70 -30.71 -19.58 -21.27
CA PHE A 70 -29.46 -20.12 -21.82
C PHE A 70 -29.20 -21.52 -21.28
N SER A 71 -28.90 -22.43 -22.21
CA SER A 71 -28.58 -23.85 -22.01
C SER A 71 -27.34 -24.08 -21.14
N PRO A 72 -27.21 -25.25 -20.46
CA PRO A 72 -26.08 -25.52 -19.58
C PRO A 72 -24.88 -26.02 -20.39
N GLU A 73 -24.02 -25.10 -20.84
CA GLU A 73 -22.63 -25.49 -21.11
C GLU A 73 -21.93 -25.69 -19.77
N ARG A 74 -21.34 -26.89 -19.60
CA ARG A 74 -20.44 -27.19 -18.48
C ARG A 74 -19.25 -26.25 -18.55
N SER A 75 -19.34 -25.13 -17.84
CA SER A 75 -18.22 -24.24 -17.59
C SER A 75 -17.17 -25.04 -16.82
N LYS A 76 -16.01 -25.26 -17.45
CA LYS A 76 -14.81 -25.72 -16.74
C LYS A 76 -14.47 -24.63 -15.74
N VAL A 77 -14.82 -24.84 -14.48
CA VAL A 77 -14.39 -23.99 -13.36
C VAL A 77 -12.87 -24.04 -13.38
N ALA A 78 -12.23 -22.92 -13.74
CA ALA A 78 -10.80 -22.75 -13.58
C ALA A 78 -10.46 -23.01 -12.10
N PRO A 79 -9.32 -23.64 -11.78
CA PRO A 79 -8.94 -23.87 -10.40
C PRO A 79 -8.99 -22.54 -9.63
N SER A 80 -9.66 -22.55 -8.49
CA SER A 80 -9.74 -21.41 -7.58
C SER A 80 -8.33 -21.03 -7.15
N VAL A 81 -7.84 -19.91 -7.67
CA VAL A 81 -6.57 -19.27 -7.32
C VAL A 81 -6.73 -18.71 -5.92
N MET A 82 -5.88 -19.09 -4.95
CA MET A 82 -6.04 -18.64 -3.56
C MET A 82 -4.74 -18.01 -3.03
N PRO A 83 -4.74 -16.71 -2.70
CA PRO A 83 -3.58 -16.06 -2.09
C PRO A 83 -3.24 -16.68 -0.72
N HIS A 84 -1.95 -16.78 -0.42
CA HIS A 84 -1.46 -17.42 0.81
C HIS A 84 -0.62 -16.46 1.65
N LEU A 85 -1.01 -16.24 2.91
CA LEU A 85 -0.18 -15.50 3.86
C LEU A 85 1.08 -16.32 4.17
N ILE A 86 2.25 -15.81 3.76
CA ILE A 86 3.54 -16.50 3.93
C ILE A 86 4.38 -15.92 5.07
N SER A 87 4.12 -14.68 5.47
CA SER A 87 4.85 -14.02 6.55
C SER A 87 4.02 -12.93 7.20
N ALA A 88 4.15 -12.79 8.51
CA ALA A 88 3.66 -11.65 9.27
C ALA A 88 4.68 -11.35 10.38
N VAL A 89 5.22 -10.13 10.39
CA VAL A 89 6.28 -9.73 11.31
C VAL A 89 5.97 -8.35 11.89
N THR A 90 6.20 -8.19 13.20
CA THR A 90 6.11 -6.89 13.86
C THR A 90 7.38 -6.08 13.63
N GLY A 91 7.30 -4.76 13.76
CA GLY A 91 8.49 -3.91 13.69
C GLY A 91 9.52 -4.22 14.78
N ALA A 92 9.08 -4.59 15.99
CA ALA A 92 9.98 -5.02 17.06
C ALA A 92 10.78 -6.27 16.66
N GLU A 93 10.11 -7.26 16.06
CA GLU A 93 10.80 -8.46 15.55
C GLU A 93 11.74 -8.15 14.39
N LEU A 94 11.33 -7.25 13.48
CA LEU A 94 12.14 -6.81 12.35
C LEU A 94 13.40 -6.08 12.83
N ASN A 95 13.28 -5.23 13.85
CA ASN A 95 14.41 -4.51 14.44
C ASN A 95 15.37 -5.45 15.18
N ALA A 96 14.83 -6.46 15.87
CA ALA A 96 15.65 -7.40 16.64
C ALA A 96 16.39 -8.42 15.75
N ASN A 97 15.76 -8.89 14.67
CA ASN A 97 16.26 -10.03 13.89
C ASN A 97 16.60 -9.68 12.44
N GLY A 98 16.26 -8.47 11.99
CA GLY A 98 16.31 -8.08 10.59
C GLY A 98 15.19 -8.69 9.74
N PRO A 99 15.14 -8.34 8.44
CA PRO A 99 14.27 -8.97 7.46
C PRO A 99 14.46 -10.49 7.36
N ARG A 100 13.35 -11.24 7.31
CA ARG A 100 13.32 -12.71 7.23
C ARG A 100 13.15 -13.25 5.80
N THR A 101 12.63 -12.43 4.89
CA THR A 101 12.37 -12.79 3.48
C THR A 101 13.06 -11.82 2.53
N LEU A 102 13.17 -12.20 1.25
CA LEU A 102 13.68 -11.31 0.21
C LEU A 102 12.79 -10.08 0.02
N ALA A 103 11.47 -10.24 0.06
CA ALA A 103 10.54 -9.11 -0.09
C ALA A 103 10.62 -8.14 1.09
N GLN A 104 10.77 -8.62 2.33
CA GLN A 104 11.05 -7.76 3.49
C GLN A 104 12.38 -7.02 3.32
N SER A 105 13.42 -7.73 2.88
CA SER A 105 14.76 -7.14 2.68
C SER A 105 14.73 -6.06 1.62
N PHE A 106 14.00 -6.29 0.53
CA PHE A 106 13.78 -5.33 -0.53
C PHE A 106 13.00 -4.10 -0.05
N TYR A 107 11.90 -4.31 0.68
CA TYR A 107 11.09 -3.22 1.23
C TYR A 107 11.85 -2.39 2.26
N TYR A 108 12.66 -3.03 3.12
CA TYR A 108 13.49 -2.33 4.10
C TYR A 108 14.57 -1.47 3.42
N GLN A 109 15.19 -1.97 2.35
CA GLN A 109 16.14 -1.19 1.55
C GLN A 109 15.47 -0.01 0.86
N TYR A 110 14.24 -0.19 0.35
CA TYR A 110 13.45 0.92 -0.18
C TYR A 110 13.17 1.99 0.89
N ALA A 111 12.67 1.60 2.07
CA ALA A 111 12.39 2.53 3.16
C ALA A 111 13.66 3.28 3.61
N THR A 112 14.79 2.56 3.71
CA THR A 112 16.10 3.13 4.03
C THR A 112 16.54 4.13 2.97
N ALA A 113 16.39 3.79 1.69
CA ALA A 113 16.72 4.68 0.59
C ALA A 113 15.89 5.96 0.69
N ILE A 114 14.56 5.87 0.88
CA ILE A 114 13.66 7.02 1.04
C ILE A 114 13.98 7.87 2.28
N ALA A 115 14.54 7.29 3.34
CA ALA A 115 14.97 8.01 4.54
C ALA A 115 16.38 8.63 4.42
N ALA A 116 17.12 8.34 3.34
CA ALA A 116 18.49 8.80 3.20
C ALA A 116 18.55 10.32 3.10
N LYS A 117 19.51 10.91 3.82
CA LYS A 117 19.85 12.32 3.65
C LYS A 117 20.37 12.50 2.22
N HIS A 118 19.86 13.50 1.49
CA HIS A 118 20.22 13.80 0.10
C HIS A 118 19.82 12.70 -0.90
N LEU A 119 18.53 12.39 -0.95
CA LEU A 119 17.92 11.46 -1.92
C LEU A 119 18.29 11.69 -3.39
N TRP A 120 18.65 12.94 -3.73
CA TRP A 120 19.01 13.36 -5.07
C TRP A 120 20.46 13.07 -5.47
N ASP A 121 21.36 12.83 -4.50
CA ASP A 121 22.81 12.66 -4.75
C ASP A 121 23.24 11.19 -4.93
N GLN A 122 22.31 10.24 -4.76
CA GLN A 122 22.61 8.81 -4.79
C GLN A 122 22.27 8.18 -6.15
N GLU A 123 23.13 7.27 -6.63
CA GLU A 123 22.77 6.41 -7.75
C GLU A 123 21.54 5.58 -7.36
N VAL A 124 20.44 5.83 -8.06
CA VAL A 124 19.11 5.33 -7.70
C VAL A 124 19.07 3.81 -7.84
N PRO A 125 18.83 3.05 -6.76
CA PRO A 125 18.52 1.64 -6.89
C PRO A 125 17.20 1.49 -7.65
N ARG A 126 17.14 0.60 -8.64
CA ARG A 126 15.93 0.37 -9.43
C ARG A 126 14.91 -0.39 -8.59
N PHE A 127 14.10 0.34 -7.83
CA PHE A 127 13.01 -0.20 -7.01
C PHE A 127 11.74 -0.45 -7.81
N TYR A 128 11.50 0.27 -8.91
CA TYR A 128 10.25 0.19 -9.67
C TYR A 128 10.48 -0.47 -11.03
N ALA A 129 9.48 -1.24 -11.48
CA ALA A 129 9.41 -1.70 -12.86
C ALA A 129 9.20 -0.55 -13.84
N ASP A 130 9.63 -0.72 -15.09
CA ASP A 130 9.45 0.29 -16.15
C ASP A 130 7.96 0.64 -16.37
N ASN A 131 7.06 -0.31 -16.16
CA ASN A 131 5.61 -0.15 -16.25
C ASN A 131 4.92 -0.03 -14.88
N ALA A 132 5.66 0.24 -13.81
CA ALA A 132 5.08 0.32 -12.47
C ALA A 132 4.07 1.46 -12.36
N VAL A 133 3.10 1.30 -11.47
CA VAL A 133 2.13 2.35 -11.10
C VAL A 133 2.22 2.63 -9.61
N PHE A 134 2.37 3.90 -9.26
CA PHE A 134 2.33 4.38 -7.88
C PHE A 134 1.08 5.23 -7.69
N HIS A 135 0.16 4.73 -6.87
CA HIS A 135 -1.07 5.40 -6.49
C HIS A 135 -0.84 6.21 -5.23
N ASN A 136 -0.84 7.53 -5.37
CA ASN A 136 -0.82 8.43 -4.23
C ASN A 136 -2.24 8.65 -3.70
N GLN A 137 -2.36 8.93 -2.40
CA GLN A 137 -3.66 9.06 -1.74
C GLN A 137 -4.52 10.23 -2.25
N ASN A 138 -3.90 11.21 -2.91
CA ASN A 138 -4.58 12.36 -3.50
C ASN A 138 -5.28 12.01 -4.83
N GLY A 139 -5.25 10.74 -5.24
CA GLY A 139 -5.83 10.26 -6.49
C GLY A 139 -4.93 10.44 -7.72
N VAL A 140 -3.69 10.89 -7.53
CA VAL A 140 -2.71 11.03 -8.62
C VAL A 140 -1.89 9.75 -8.75
N ASP A 141 -1.82 9.25 -9.98
CA ASP A 141 -0.95 8.13 -10.36
C ASP A 141 0.37 8.64 -10.94
N TYR A 142 1.47 8.03 -10.52
CA TYR A 142 2.79 8.18 -11.15
C TYR A 142 3.20 6.86 -11.79
N ARG A 143 3.77 6.90 -13.00
CA ARG A 143 4.05 5.70 -13.79
C ARG A 143 5.52 5.60 -14.19
N GLY A 144 6.10 4.41 -14.09
CA GLY A 144 7.45 4.10 -14.57
C GLY A 144 8.51 5.10 -14.12
N ASP A 145 9.11 5.80 -15.08
CA ASP A 145 10.18 6.77 -14.88
C ASP A 145 9.77 8.04 -14.13
N GLN A 146 8.47 8.31 -14.00
CA GLN A 146 7.95 9.45 -13.22
C GLN A 146 8.03 9.22 -11.71
N ILE A 147 8.02 7.96 -11.26
CA ILE A 147 7.80 7.62 -9.85
C ILE A 147 8.97 8.12 -8.99
N TRP A 148 10.21 7.82 -9.40
CA TRP A 148 11.37 8.19 -8.59
C TRP A 148 11.61 9.70 -8.54
N PRO A 149 11.62 10.46 -9.66
CA PRO A 149 11.77 11.91 -9.60
C PRO A 149 10.68 12.59 -8.76
N TRP A 150 9.42 12.10 -8.84
CA TRP A 150 8.37 12.56 -7.94
C TRP A 150 8.67 12.26 -6.47
N ALA A 151 9.05 11.01 -6.14
CA ALA A 151 9.39 10.63 -4.77
C ALA A 151 10.55 11.47 -4.22
N THR A 152 11.61 11.69 -5.00
CA THR A 152 12.74 12.55 -4.62
C THR A 152 12.29 13.98 -4.35
N ARG A 153 11.39 14.54 -5.16
CA ARG A 153 10.86 15.89 -4.93
C ARG A 153 10.00 15.96 -3.67
N LEU A 154 9.09 14.99 -3.48
CA LEU A 154 8.23 14.89 -2.31
C LEU A 154 9.06 14.83 -1.01
N PHE A 155 10.00 13.88 -0.94
CA PHE A 155 10.78 13.64 0.28
C PHE A 155 11.92 14.63 0.46
N GLY A 156 12.36 15.28 -0.63
CA GLY A 156 13.33 16.37 -0.58
C GLY A 156 12.82 17.65 0.08
N GLU A 157 11.50 17.80 0.26
CA GLU A 157 10.93 18.90 1.05
C GLU A 157 11.15 18.72 2.57
N PHE A 158 11.57 17.54 3.02
CA PHE A 158 11.76 17.25 4.45
C PHE A 158 13.22 17.46 4.85
N GLU A 159 13.45 18.07 6.01
CA GLU A 159 14.80 18.21 6.59
C GLU A 159 15.38 16.84 6.96
N LYS A 160 14.52 15.98 7.51
CA LYS A 160 14.85 14.61 7.91
C LYS A 160 13.60 13.74 7.88
N LEU A 161 13.81 12.47 7.60
CA LEU A 161 12.79 11.43 7.59
C LEU A 161 13.29 10.21 8.36
N SER A 162 12.42 9.56 9.12
CA SER A 162 12.65 8.19 9.59
C SER A 162 11.36 7.39 9.64
N HIS A 163 11.50 6.07 9.75
CA HIS A 163 10.38 5.13 9.76
C HIS A 163 10.51 4.17 10.93
N ASP A 164 9.43 4.08 11.70
CA ASP A 164 9.23 3.04 12.70
C ASP A 164 8.25 2.03 12.12
N PHE A 165 8.75 0.83 11.81
CA PHE A 165 7.88 -0.25 11.36
C PHE A 165 6.96 -0.67 12.50
N VAL A 166 5.69 -0.88 12.20
CA VAL A 166 4.70 -1.43 13.15
C VAL A 166 4.47 -2.89 12.84
N ARG A 167 4.13 -3.18 11.58
CA ARG A 167 3.86 -4.55 11.12
C ARG A 167 4.00 -4.65 9.61
N ILE A 168 4.44 -5.81 9.13
CA ILE A 168 4.52 -6.15 7.71
C ILE A 168 3.85 -7.52 7.53
N TRP A 169 3.03 -7.64 6.49
CA TRP A 169 2.46 -8.91 6.03
C TRP A 169 2.89 -9.15 4.59
N GLU A 170 3.16 -10.41 4.28
CA GLU A 170 3.44 -10.87 2.92
C GLU A 170 2.46 -11.96 2.53
N VAL A 171 1.82 -11.74 1.39
CA VAL A 171 0.91 -12.68 0.77
C VAL A 171 1.52 -13.10 -0.55
N GLN A 172 1.77 -14.39 -0.71
CA GLN A 172 2.24 -14.93 -1.98
C GLN A 172 1.05 -15.22 -2.89
N ASN A 173 1.18 -14.76 -4.12
CA ASN A 173 0.22 -14.99 -5.20
C ASN A 173 0.67 -16.18 -6.07
N ASP A 174 -0.28 -16.80 -6.75
CA ASP A 174 -0.03 -17.95 -7.62
C ASP A 174 0.81 -17.60 -8.88
N ASP A 175 0.81 -16.32 -9.28
CA ASP A 175 1.67 -15.80 -10.35
C ASP A 175 3.15 -15.63 -9.91
N GLY A 176 3.47 -16.00 -8.67
CA GLY A 176 4.79 -15.88 -8.08
C GLY A 176 5.11 -14.48 -7.52
N THR A 177 4.19 -13.53 -7.62
CA THR A 177 4.34 -12.20 -7.00
C THR A 177 4.04 -12.24 -5.51
N VAL A 178 4.46 -11.20 -4.81
CA VAL A 178 4.19 -11.00 -3.38
C VAL A 178 3.46 -9.68 -3.20
N ASP A 179 2.27 -9.73 -2.58
CA ASP A 179 1.64 -8.53 -2.04
C ASP A 179 2.18 -8.30 -0.62
N LEU A 180 2.88 -7.19 -0.46
CA LEU A 180 3.41 -6.74 0.82
C LEU A 180 2.56 -5.60 1.34
N VAL A 181 2.00 -5.79 2.52
CA VAL A 181 1.25 -4.75 3.24
C VAL A 181 2.09 -4.31 4.42
N SER A 182 2.31 -3.01 4.58
CA SER A 182 3.06 -2.45 5.70
C SER A 182 2.24 -1.43 6.48
N GLN A 183 2.50 -1.39 7.78
CA GLN A 183 2.10 -0.32 8.68
C GLN A 183 3.37 0.29 9.27
N ILE A 184 3.50 1.61 9.17
CA ILE A 184 4.69 2.36 9.55
C ILE A 184 4.24 3.64 10.25
N VAL A 185 4.99 4.09 11.26
CA VAL A 185 4.95 5.48 11.71
C VAL A 185 6.10 6.21 11.04
N ARG A 186 5.78 7.25 10.27
CA ARG A 186 6.76 8.09 9.60
C ARG A 186 7.00 9.35 10.42
N HIS A 187 8.23 9.55 10.84
CA HIS A 187 8.66 10.72 11.58
C HIS A 187 9.25 11.73 10.60
N ILE A 188 8.71 12.95 10.61
CA ILE A 188 9.04 14.00 9.64
C ILE A 188 9.56 15.21 10.40
N TRP A 189 10.71 15.70 9.99
CA TRP A 189 11.24 17.00 10.37
C TRP A 189 10.96 17.97 9.24
N ALA A 190 10.12 18.98 9.50
CA ALA A 190 9.87 20.05 8.57
C ALA A 190 11.13 20.91 8.35
N PRO A 191 11.20 21.66 7.23
CA PRO A 191 12.32 22.56 6.96
C PRO A 191 12.71 23.41 8.17
N GLY A 192 13.99 23.39 8.52
CA GLY A 192 14.53 24.17 9.65
C GLY A 192 14.40 23.52 11.03
N ASN A 193 13.71 22.39 11.18
CA ASN A 193 13.72 21.63 12.43
C ASN A 193 15.00 20.77 12.54
N ASN A 194 15.98 21.31 13.26
CA ASN A 194 17.26 20.65 13.55
C ASN A 194 17.28 19.91 14.91
N SER A 195 16.13 19.75 15.56
CA SER A 195 16.05 19.08 16.87
C SER A 195 16.04 17.56 16.74
N ASP A 196 16.27 16.86 17.84
CA ASP A 196 16.16 15.40 17.88
C ASP A 196 14.71 14.89 17.78
N GLN A 197 13.72 15.77 17.89
CA GLN A 197 12.30 15.41 17.89
C GLN A 197 11.64 15.76 16.55
N PRO A 198 10.84 14.83 15.98
CA PRO A 198 10.14 15.11 14.74
C PRO A 198 9.13 16.23 14.91
N THR A 199 8.88 16.95 13.82
CA THR A 199 7.82 17.95 13.76
C THR A 199 6.46 17.29 13.87
N VAL A 200 6.30 16.18 13.12
CA VAL A 200 5.10 15.34 13.16
C VAL A 200 5.48 13.87 13.02
N SER A 201 4.64 13.01 13.59
CA SER A 201 4.73 11.56 13.42
C SER A 201 3.40 11.07 12.86
N ILE A 202 3.43 10.51 11.65
CA ILE A 202 2.23 10.19 10.88
C ILE A 202 2.15 8.68 10.68
N PRO A 203 1.06 8.01 11.10
CA PRO A 203 0.82 6.63 10.73
C PRO A 203 0.52 6.54 9.23
N LEU A 204 1.14 5.58 8.56
CA LEU A 204 0.89 5.29 7.16
C LEU A 204 0.79 3.79 6.90
N SER A 205 0.23 3.47 5.74
CA SER A 205 0.26 2.13 5.19
C SER A 205 0.69 2.16 3.74
N MET A 206 1.51 1.19 3.36
CA MET A 206 1.78 0.90 1.95
C MET A 206 1.25 -0.48 1.60
N VAL A 207 0.68 -0.59 0.41
CA VAL A 207 0.37 -1.87 -0.22
C VAL A 207 1.23 -1.93 -1.46
N CYS A 208 2.03 -2.98 -1.61
CA CYS A 208 3.00 -3.10 -2.67
C CYS A 208 2.84 -4.46 -3.35
N LYS A 209 2.67 -4.47 -4.68
CA LYS A 209 2.87 -5.68 -5.47
C LYS A 209 4.32 -5.78 -5.88
N ILE A 210 4.99 -6.85 -5.45
CA ILE A 210 6.42 -7.11 -5.66
C ILE A 210 6.57 -8.28 -6.63
N SER A 211 7.39 -8.09 -7.65
CA SER A 211 7.66 -9.09 -8.69
C SER A 211 9.15 -9.31 -8.85
N ALA A 212 9.52 -10.44 -9.45
CA ALA A 212 10.90 -10.68 -9.87
C ALA A 212 11.30 -9.67 -10.95
N ASN A 213 12.55 -9.21 -10.89
CA ASN A 213 13.18 -8.44 -11.95
C ASN A 213 14.52 -9.09 -12.33
N ASN A 214 14.67 -9.38 -13.63
CA ASN A 214 15.86 -10.01 -14.18
C ASN A 214 16.82 -8.98 -14.82
N THR A 215 16.57 -7.69 -14.67
CA THR A 215 17.44 -6.64 -15.21
C THR A 215 18.63 -6.38 -14.28
N PRO A 216 19.81 -6.03 -14.83
CA PRO A 216 20.94 -5.62 -14.01
C PRO A 216 20.59 -4.42 -13.12
N ARG A 217 21.12 -4.39 -11.89
CA ARG A 217 20.98 -3.32 -10.86
C ARG A 217 19.69 -3.29 -10.05
N THR A 218 18.87 -4.34 -10.11
CA THR A 218 17.69 -4.46 -9.23
C THR A 218 18.07 -4.96 -7.86
N VAL A 219 17.52 -4.33 -6.83
CA VAL A 219 17.80 -4.69 -5.44
C VAL A 219 17.29 -6.10 -5.16
N GLY A 220 18.20 -7.05 -4.97
CA GLY A 220 17.84 -8.44 -4.67
C GLY A 220 17.05 -9.17 -5.78
N GLY A 221 17.10 -8.69 -7.03
CA GLY A 221 16.32 -9.27 -8.13
C GLY A 221 14.81 -9.04 -8.02
N LEU A 222 14.38 -8.01 -7.27
CA LEU A 222 12.98 -7.66 -7.06
C LEU A 222 12.68 -6.24 -7.53
N GLN A 223 11.40 -5.98 -7.78
CA GLN A 223 10.87 -4.66 -8.12
C GLN A 223 9.42 -4.51 -7.65
N PHE A 224 8.99 -3.28 -7.38
CA PHE A 224 7.59 -2.92 -7.30
C PHE A 224 6.98 -2.84 -8.70
N SER A 225 5.89 -3.55 -8.92
CA SER A 225 5.03 -3.39 -10.11
C SER A 225 3.84 -2.48 -9.82
N GLU A 226 3.38 -2.40 -8.57
CA GLU A 226 2.28 -1.53 -8.17
C GLU A 226 2.43 -1.14 -6.70
N VAL A 227 2.13 0.12 -6.36
CA VAL A 227 2.23 0.63 -5.00
C VAL A 227 1.06 1.55 -4.69
N TRP A 228 0.47 1.40 -3.52
CA TRP A 228 -0.46 2.36 -2.94
C TRP A 228 0.12 2.92 -1.64
N LEU A 229 0.07 4.24 -1.48
CA LEU A 229 0.46 4.93 -0.25
C LEU A 229 -0.74 5.62 0.39
N TYR A 230 -0.97 5.33 1.67
CA TYR A 230 -2.04 5.94 2.48
C TYR A 230 -1.43 6.54 3.75
N TRP A 231 -1.61 7.85 3.99
CA TRP A 231 -0.99 8.55 5.12
C TRP A 231 -1.71 9.88 5.44
N ASP A 232 -1.96 10.21 6.70
CA ASP A 232 -2.66 11.47 7.01
C ASP A 232 -1.75 12.71 6.87
N THR A 233 -1.87 13.42 5.75
CA THR A 233 -1.09 14.63 5.47
C THR A 233 -1.67 15.89 6.12
N THR A 234 -2.83 15.83 6.79
CA THR A 234 -3.46 17.00 7.42
C THR A 234 -2.55 17.64 8.45
N SER A 235 -1.78 16.82 9.18
CA SER A 235 -0.82 17.29 10.18
C SER A 235 0.36 18.08 9.58
N LEU A 236 0.56 18.01 8.26
CA LEU A 236 1.63 18.73 7.55
C LEU A 236 1.20 20.15 7.11
N LEU A 237 -0.11 20.44 7.07
CA LEU A 237 -0.65 21.72 6.60
C LEU A 237 0.00 22.97 7.26
N PRO A 238 0.33 22.99 8.57
CA PRO A 238 0.95 24.16 9.18
C PRO A 238 2.41 24.41 8.77
N TYR A 239 3.07 23.42 8.17
CA TYR A 239 4.51 23.41 7.95
C TYR A 239 4.93 23.52 6.49
N PHE A 240 3.99 23.32 5.57
CA PHE A 240 4.25 23.34 4.13
C PHE A 240 3.29 24.29 3.41
N PRO A 241 3.77 25.02 2.39
CA PRO A 241 2.91 25.82 1.52
C PRO A 241 1.81 24.97 0.88
N ALA A 242 0.64 25.56 0.63
CA ALA A 242 -0.50 24.83 0.05
C ALA A 242 -0.22 24.28 -1.37
N ASP A 243 0.75 24.83 -2.07
CA ASP A 243 1.21 24.41 -3.40
C ASP A 243 2.41 23.45 -3.36
N SER A 244 2.86 23.03 -2.18
CA SER A 244 3.97 22.08 -2.05
C SER A 244 3.61 20.70 -2.61
N VAL A 245 4.62 19.92 -3.01
CA VAL A 245 4.39 18.57 -3.59
C VAL A 245 3.76 17.63 -2.58
N VAL A 246 4.03 17.85 -1.30
CA VAL A 246 3.44 17.10 -0.17
C VAL A 246 1.92 17.25 -0.10
N LEU A 247 1.40 18.44 -0.46
CA LEU A 247 -0.02 18.80 -0.34
C LEU A 247 -0.74 18.90 -1.68
N SER A 248 0.00 18.90 -2.79
CA SER A 248 -0.56 19.01 -4.14
C SER A 248 -1.51 17.86 -4.44
N SER A 249 -2.67 18.18 -5.03
CA SER A 249 -3.60 17.20 -5.63
C SER A 249 -3.43 17.07 -7.15
N ARG A 250 -2.35 17.62 -7.71
CA ARG A 250 -2.05 17.62 -9.15
C ARG A 250 -0.78 16.85 -9.43
N ASN A 251 -0.72 16.23 -10.60
CA ASN A 251 0.53 15.68 -11.10
C ASN A 251 1.52 16.83 -11.36
N ILE A 252 2.74 16.70 -10.83
CA ILE A 252 3.78 17.73 -10.93
C ILE A 252 4.33 17.86 -12.35
N PHE A 253 4.25 16.79 -13.16
CA PHE A 253 4.73 16.78 -14.53
C PHE A 253 3.76 17.43 -15.52
N ASP A 254 2.48 17.59 -15.14
CA ASP A 254 1.49 18.31 -15.95
C ASP A 254 1.74 19.84 -15.93
N GLN A 255 2.52 20.34 -14.96
CA GLN A 255 2.78 21.78 -14.80
C GLN A 255 3.96 22.28 -15.64
N GLU A 256 4.91 21.40 -15.96
CA GLU A 256 6.13 21.74 -16.71
C GLU A 256 5.92 21.70 -18.25
N ALA A 257 4.74 21.28 -18.70
CA ALA A 257 4.35 21.22 -20.11
C ALA A 257 3.78 22.54 -20.68
N LYS A 258 4.06 23.68 -20.03
CA LYS A 258 3.65 25.03 -20.46
C LYS A 258 4.86 25.93 -20.70
#